data_AF-A0A377YVX7-F1
#
_entry.id   AF-A0A377YVX7-F1
#
_cell.length_a   1.000
_cell.length_b   1.000
_cell.length_c   1.000
_cell.angle_alpha   90.00
_cell.angle_beta   90.00
_cell.angle_gamma   90.00
#
_symmetry.space_group_name_H-M   'P 1'
#
loop_
_entity.id
_entity.type
_entity.pdbx_description
1 polymer ?
#
loop_
_entity_poly.entity_id
_entity_poly.type
_entity_poly.pdbx_seq_one_letter_code
_entity_poly.pdbx_strand_id
1 'polypeptide(L)' 'MVKVGDVIYCDPPYDGTFTDYHTDGFNELEQRRLATALDVLASAGHQVVVSNSETELTNAILPEFYPPPY' A
#
# COMPACT_ATOMS: atom_id res chain seq x y z
N MET A 1 -13.25 13.06 0.23
CA MET A 1 -12.08 13.90 -0.13
C MET A 1 -11.24 14.03 1.13
N VAL A 2 -9.96 13.70 1.05
CA VAL A 2 -9.02 13.74 2.18
C VAL A 2 -8.76 15.20 2.58
N LYS A 3 -8.71 15.47 3.89
CA LYS A 3 -8.43 16.78 4.47
C LYS A 3 -7.19 16.72 5.36
N VAL A 4 -6.61 17.89 5.61
CA VAL A 4 -5.49 18.03 6.56
C VAL A 4 -5.96 17.55 7.94
N GLY A 5 -5.18 16.65 8.56
CA GLY A 5 -5.51 16.02 9.83
C GLY A 5 -6.24 14.68 9.73
N ASP A 6 -6.66 14.26 8.54
CA ASP A 6 -7.21 12.92 8.35
C ASP A 6 -6.10 11.85 8.44
N VAL A 7 -6.47 10.69 8.99
CA VAL A 7 -5.67 9.47 8.90
C VAL A 7 -6.23 8.60 7.78
N ILE A 8 -5.38 8.18 6.87
CA ILE A 8 -5.74 7.30 5.76
C ILE A 8 -5.36 5.87 6.15
N TYR A 9 -6.35 4.99 6.21
CA TYR A 9 -6.14 3.55 6.36
C TYR A 9 -6.45 2.83 5.05
N CYS A 10 -5.53 1.96 4.59
CA CYS A 10 -5.67 1.20 3.36
C CYS A 10 -5.45 -0.30 3.60
N ASP A 11 -6.43 -1.10 3.21
CA ASP A 11 -6.42 -2.57 3.34
C ASP A 11 -6.67 -3.21 1.96
N PRO A 12 -5.67 -3.18 1.05
CA PRO A 12 -5.79 -3.71 -0.30
C PRO A 12 -5.82 -5.25 -0.31
N PRO A 13 -6.17 -5.87 -1.46
CA PRO A 13 -5.86 -7.27 -1.70
C PRO A 13 -4.39 -7.58 -1.41
N TYR A 14 -4.16 -8.59 -0.58
CA TYR A 14 -2.82 -8.90 -0.05
C TYR A 14 -1.95 -9.55 -1.13
N ASP A 15 -0.69 -9.11 -1.22
CA ASP A 15 0.26 -9.76 -2.11
C ASP A 15 0.48 -11.23 -1.71
N GLY A 16 0.70 -12.09 -2.71
CA GLY A 16 0.99 -13.53 -2.55
C GLY A 16 -0.15 -14.41 -2.01
N THR A 17 -1.25 -13.82 -1.56
CA THR A 17 -2.41 -14.56 -1.00
C THR A 17 -3.70 -14.30 -1.77
N PHE A 18 -3.74 -13.24 -2.56
CA PHE A 18 -4.89 -12.87 -3.36
C PHE A 18 -5.04 -13.77 -4.60
N THR A 19 -6.16 -14.47 -4.73
CA THR A 19 -6.40 -15.44 -5.81
C THR A 19 -7.56 -15.11 -6.75
N ASP A 20 -8.45 -14.14 -6.47
CA ASP A 20 -9.31 -13.54 -7.51
C ASP A 20 -10.19 -12.34 -7.06
N TYR A 21 -10.59 -11.48 -8.01
CA TYR A 21 -11.94 -10.85 -8.06
C TYR A 21 -12.48 -10.69 -9.53
N HIS A 22 -11.92 -11.47 -10.47
CA HIS A 22 -12.17 -11.62 -11.92
C HIS A 22 -11.34 -10.75 -12.90
N THR A 23 -10.76 -11.48 -13.87
CA THR A 23 -9.99 -11.17 -15.11
C THR A 23 -8.83 -10.16 -15.08
N ASP A 24 -8.95 -9.01 -14.39
CA ASP A 24 -7.94 -7.92 -14.37
C ASP A 24 -7.49 -7.58 -12.94
N GLY A 25 -7.45 -8.57 -12.03
CA GLY A 25 -7.31 -8.41 -10.58
C GLY A 25 -6.14 -7.55 -10.09
N PHE A 26 -6.09 -7.31 -8.77
CA PHE A 26 -5.09 -6.47 -8.10
C PHE A 26 -3.70 -7.13 -8.09
N ASN A 27 -3.00 -6.98 -9.21
CA ASN A 27 -1.68 -7.55 -9.45
C ASN A 27 -0.55 -6.59 -9.03
N GLU A 28 0.70 -6.97 -9.28
CA GLU A 28 1.88 -6.17 -8.95
C GLU A 28 1.81 -4.72 -9.46
N LEU A 29 1.24 -4.48 -10.65
CA LEU A 29 1.09 -3.12 -11.18
C LEU A 29 0.17 -2.27 -10.30
N GLU A 30 -0.92 -2.86 -9.81
CA GLU A 30 -1.86 -2.17 -8.93
C GLU A 30 -1.28 -1.99 -7.52
N GLN A 31 -0.52 -2.96 -7.01
CA GLN A 31 0.24 -2.79 -5.76
C GLN A 31 1.20 -1.59 -5.87
N ARG A 32 1.94 -1.47 -6.98
CA ARG A 32 2.87 -0.35 -7.22
C ARG A 32 2.16 1.00 -7.39
N ARG A 33 1.02 1.02 -8.09
CA ARG A 33 0.18 2.21 -8.24
C ARG A 33 -0.35 2.69 -6.89
N LEU A 34 -0.82 1.77 -6.06
CA LEU A 34 -1.27 2.08 -4.70
C LEU A 34 -0.13 2.64 -3.86
N ALA A 35 1.04 1.99 -3.84
CA ALA A 35 2.19 2.47 -3.10
C ALA A 35 2.58 3.91 -3.48
N THR A 36 2.57 4.24 -4.78
CA THR A 36 2.83 5.60 -5.27
C THR A 36 1.78 6.59 -4.77
N ALA A 37 0.50 6.22 -4.77
CA ALA A 37 -0.57 7.08 -4.28
C ALA A 37 -0.46 7.34 -2.76
N LEU A 38 -0.12 6.30 -1.99
CA LEU A 38 0.09 6.41 -0.54
C LEU A 38 1.30 7.30 -0.21
N ASP A 39 2.39 7.19 -0.97
CA ASP A 39 3.58 8.04 -0.83
C ASP A 39 3.28 9.52 -1.09
N VAL A 40 2.51 9.83 -2.14
CA VAL A 40 2.05 11.20 -2.42
C VAL A 40 1.22 11.76 -1.26
N LEU A 41 0.34 10.94 -0.68
CA LEU A 41 -0.49 11.37 0.46
C LEU A 41 0.36 11.58 1.73
N ALA A 42 1.30 10.68 2.00
CA ALA A 42 2.25 10.82 3.10
C ALA A 42 3.12 12.08 2.94
N SER A 43 3.65 12.31 1.74
CA SER A 43 4.44 13.50 1.38
C SER A 43 3.65 14.81 1.47
N ALA A 44 2.32 14.76 1.29
CA ALA A 44 1.43 15.90 1.50
C ALA A 44 1.12 16.17 2.99
N GLY A 45 1.69 15.38 3.91
CA GLY A 45 1.56 15.55 5.35
C GLY A 45 0.40 14.77 5.99
N HIS A 46 -0.22 13.83 5.26
CA HIS A 46 -1.24 12.96 5.84
C HIS A 46 -0.61 11.76 6.55
N GLN A 47 -1.21 11.35 7.67
CA GLN A 47 -0.84 10.10 8.31
C GLN A 47 -1.45 8.95 7.52
N VAL A 48 -0.63 8.02 7.06
CA VAL A 48 -1.03 6.87 6.25
C VAL A 48 -0.67 5.57 6.98
N VAL A 49 -1.62 4.64 7.03
CA VAL A 49 -1.45 3.28 7.55
C VAL A 49 -1.92 2.31 6.48
N VAL A 50 -1.08 1.33 6.14
CA VAL A 50 -1.40 0.30 5.15
C VAL A 50 -1.18 -1.09 5.76
N SER A 51 -2.10 -2.01 5.50
CA SER A 51 -1.96 -3.43 5.83
C SER A 51 -1.70 -4.24 4.57
N ASN A 52 -0.75 -5.19 4.64
CA ASN A 52 -0.45 -6.12 3.56
C ASN A 52 0.35 -7.32 4.10
N SER A 53 0.55 -8.35 3.26
CA SER A 53 1.47 -9.45 3.52
C SER A 53 2.92 -8.94 3.56
N GLU A 54 3.77 -9.57 4.36
CA GLU A 54 5.22 -9.38 4.32
C GLU A 54 5.83 -10.26 3.20
N THR A 55 6.17 -9.65 2.08
CA THR A 55 6.68 -10.31 0.86
C THR A 55 7.85 -9.51 0.30
N GLU A 56 8.63 -10.09 -0.61
CA GLU A 56 9.69 -9.35 -1.31
C GLU A 56 9.13 -8.13 -2.07
N LEU A 57 7.94 -8.25 -2.67
CA LEU A 57 7.30 -7.16 -3.39
C LEU A 57 6.88 -6.03 -2.44
N THR A 58 6.13 -6.34 -1.38
CA THR A 58 5.63 -5.33 -0.45
C THR A 58 6.76 -4.61 0.29
N ASN A 59 7.83 -5.33 0.65
CA ASN A 59 9.05 -4.74 1.22
C ASN A 59 9.76 -3.80 0.23
N ALA A 60 9.73 -4.09 -1.06
CA ALA A 60 10.36 -3.25 -2.08
C ALA A 60 9.57 -1.98 -2.41
N ILE A 61 8.24 -1.99 -2.26
CA ILE A 61 7.37 -0.88 -2.72
C ILE A 61 6.76 -0.06 -1.58
N LEU A 62 6.75 -0.56 -0.35
CA LEU A 62 6.27 0.16 0.84
C LEU A 62 7.39 0.43 1.88
N PRO A 63 8.62 0.84 1.49
CA PRO A 63 9.76 0.91 2.42
C PRO A 63 9.60 1.94 3.55
N GLU A 64 8.81 2.99 3.33
CA GLU A 64 8.52 4.01 4.36
C GLU A 64 7.47 3.54 5.38
N PHE A 65 6.72 2.48 5.05
CA PHE A 65 5.63 1.95 5.89
C PHE A 65 6.01 0.69 6.65
N TYR A 66 7.11 0.03 6.26
CA TYR A 66 7.69 -1.10 6.96
C TYR A 66 9.12 -0.75 7.40
N PRO A 67 9.40 -0.61 8.71
CA PRO A 67 10.77 -0.41 9.16
C PRO A 67 11.64 -1.62 8.74
N PRO A 68 12.94 -1.42 8.46
CA PRO A 68 13.82 -2.51 8.08
C PRO A 68 13.80 -3.60 9.16
N PRO A 69 13.83 -4.90 8.77
CA PRO A 69 13.98 -5.97 9.73
C PRO A 69 15.31 -5.76 10.47
N TYR A 70 15.24 -5.76 11.81
CA TYR A 70 16.37 -5.55 12.70
C TYR A 70 17.56 -6.47 12.42
#